data_AF-A0A962DDQ9-F1
#
_entry.id   AF-A0A962DDQ9-F1
#
_cell.length_a   1.000
_cell.length_b   1.000
_cell.length_c   1.000
_cell.angle_alpha   90.00
_cell.angle_beta   90.00
_cell.angle_gamma   90.00
#
_symmetry.space_group_name_H-M   'P 1'
#
loop_
_entity.id
_entity.type
_entity.pdbx_description
1 polymer ?
#
loop_
_entity_poly.entity_id
_entity_poly.type
_entity_poly.pdbx_seq_one_letter_code
_entity_poly.pdbx_strand_id
1 'polypeptide(L)'
;MPSHAELASKLLKDAATFFRTLASQNRNIEKQMTDNANVFEKISNLVIQDPYGKLDDTPHAVLAGRLLKDAAGFFRKLGEQNQPIQDQMNENANVYDQMGDLVMQNPLGILD
;
A
#
# COMPACT_ATOMS: atom_id res chain seq x y z
N MET A 1 -16.97 6.90 -10.69
CA MET A 1 -15.77 7.21 -9.89
C MET A 1 -15.24 5.91 -9.32
N PRO A 2 -13.92 5.72 -9.22
CA PRO A 2 -13.37 4.51 -8.63
C PRO A 2 -13.77 4.41 -7.16
N SER A 3 -14.02 3.19 -6.71
CA SER A 3 -14.23 2.84 -5.32
C SER A 3 -12.93 2.92 -4.50
N HIS A 4 -13.06 2.98 -3.18
CA HIS A 4 -11.93 2.89 -2.27
C HIS A 4 -11.10 1.62 -2.47
N ALA A 5 -11.74 0.47 -2.74
CA ALA A 5 -11.04 -0.77 -3.06
C ALA A 5 -10.24 -0.68 -4.37
N GLU A 6 -10.79 -0.02 -5.41
CA GLU A 6 -10.07 0.23 -6.67
C GLU A 6 -8.86 1.14 -6.48
N LEU A 7 -9.02 2.21 -5.72
CA LEU A 7 -7.92 3.14 -5.40
C LEU A 7 -6.85 2.47 -4.53
N ALA A 8 -7.26 1.74 -3.49
CA ALA A 8 -6.35 0.97 -2.64
C ALA A 8 -5.58 -0.09 -3.44
N SER A 9 -6.27 -0.84 -4.32
CA SER A 9 -5.66 -1.84 -5.20
C SER A 9 -4.59 -1.21 -6.09
N LYS A 10 -4.88 -0.03 -6.66
CA LYS A 10 -3.93 0.71 -7.48
C LYS A 10 -2.70 1.16 -6.67
N LEU A 11 -2.89 1.81 -5.52
CA LEU A 11 -1.77 2.23 -4.66
C LEU A 11 -0.89 1.05 -4.23
N LEU A 12 -1.50 -0.09 -3.89
CA LEU A 12 -0.74 -1.30 -3.53
C LEU A 12 0.11 -1.82 -4.70
N LYS A 13 -0.39 -1.78 -5.93
CA LYS A 13 0.38 -2.15 -7.14
C LYS A 13 1.51 -1.17 -7.42
N ASP A 14 1.26 0.12 -7.24
CA ASP A 14 2.28 1.16 -7.42
C ASP A 14 3.39 0.99 -6.38
N ALA A 15 3.06 0.74 -5.11
CA ALA A 15 4.02 0.42 -4.05
C ALA A 15 4.81 -0.88 -4.33
N ALA A 16 4.16 -1.93 -4.85
CA ALA A 16 4.86 -3.15 -5.25
C ALA A 16 5.90 -2.88 -6.36
N THR A 17 5.54 -2.06 -7.35
CA THR A 17 6.45 -1.63 -8.42
C THR A 17 7.64 -0.83 -7.86
N PHE A 18 7.38 0.07 -6.92
CA PHE A 18 8.42 0.81 -6.21
C PHE A 18 9.38 -0.12 -5.47
N PHE A 19 8.87 -1.08 -4.69
CA PHE A 19 9.72 -2.04 -3.98
C PHE A 19 10.55 -2.90 -4.93
N ARG A 20 10.00 -3.34 -6.07
CA ARG A 20 10.79 -4.06 -7.08
C ARG A 20 11.89 -3.19 -7.69
N THR A 21 11.61 -1.91 -7.90
CA THR A 21 12.61 -0.96 -8.38
C THR A 21 13.74 -0.84 -7.37
N LEU A 22 13.43 -0.66 -6.08
CA LEU A 22 14.44 -0.64 -5.01
C LEU A 22 15.22 -1.96 -4.92
N ALA A 23 14.55 -3.10 -5.04
CA ALA A 23 15.17 -4.41 -5.05
C ALA A 23 16.23 -4.53 -6.16
N SER A 24 15.88 -4.09 -7.38
CA SER A 24 16.76 -4.15 -8.55
C SER A 24 18.02 -3.28 -8.42
N GLN A 25 17.93 -2.20 -7.64
CA GLN A 25 19.01 -1.25 -7.42
C GLN A 25 19.90 -1.64 -6.24
N ASN A 26 19.44 -2.52 -5.34
CA ASN A 26 20.15 -2.84 -4.10
C ASN A 26 20.07 -4.33 -3.75
N ARG A 27 21.12 -5.07 -4.13
CA ARG A 27 21.25 -6.52 -3.89
C ARG A 27 21.14 -6.94 -2.43
N ASN A 28 21.50 -6.06 -1.47
CA ASN A 28 21.47 -6.40 -0.05
C ASN A 28 20.04 -6.53 0.49
N ILE A 29 19.08 -5.82 -0.12
CA ILE A 29 17.66 -5.84 0.28
C ILE A 29 16.76 -6.46 -0.79
N GLU A 30 17.32 -6.96 -1.89
CA GLU A 30 16.60 -7.45 -3.06
C GLU A 30 15.52 -8.48 -2.71
N LYS A 31 15.90 -9.52 -1.95
CA LYS A 31 14.96 -10.56 -1.53
C LYS A 31 13.83 -9.98 -0.68
N GLN A 32 14.16 -9.18 0.33
CA GLN A 32 13.18 -8.59 1.23
C GLN A 32 12.19 -7.68 0.50
N MET A 33 12.69 -6.83 -0.40
CA MET A 33 11.85 -5.92 -1.18
C MET A 33 10.99 -6.66 -2.20
N THR A 34 11.52 -7.75 -2.81
CA THR A 34 10.75 -8.62 -3.70
C THR A 34 9.62 -9.33 -2.95
N ASP A 35 9.91 -9.87 -1.77
CA ASP A 35 8.91 -10.53 -0.91
C ASP A 35 7.81 -9.53 -0.49
N ASN A 36 8.20 -8.31 -0.09
CA ASN A 36 7.24 -7.23 0.20
C ASN A 36 6.37 -6.91 -1.01
N ALA A 37 6.96 -6.70 -2.19
CA ALA A 37 6.20 -6.41 -3.41
C ALA A 37 5.16 -7.49 -3.72
N ASN A 38 5.51 -8.76 -3.54
CA ASN A 38 4.60 -9.88 -3.78
C ASN A 38 3.42 -9.88 -2.79
N VAL A 39 3.65 -9.52 -1.52
CA VAL A 39 2.57 -9.36 -0.53
C VAL A 39 1.62 -8.23 -0.95
N PHE A 40 2.16 -7.08 -1.36
CA PHE A 40 1.36 -5.94 -1.82
C PHE A 40 0.49 -6.30 -3.03
N GLU A 41 1.04 -6.98 -4.03
CA GLU A 41 0.26 -7.45 -5.18
C GLU A 41 -0.81 -8.47 -4.80
N LYS A 42 -0.49 -9.42 -3.92
CA LYS A 42 -1.45 -10.41 -3.45
C LYS A 42 -2.65 -9.72 -2.78
N ILE A 43 -2.40 -8.81 -1.84
CA ILE A 43 -3.47 -8.08 -1.16
C ILE A 43 -4.23 -7.15 -2.12
N SER A 44 -3.53 -6.52 -3.06
CA SER A 44 -4.15 -5.71 -4.13
C SER A 44 -5.16 -6.50 -4.96
N ASN A 45 -4.84 -7.76 -5.29
CA ASN A 45 -5.71 -8.65 -6.05
C ASN A 45 -6.89 -9.16 -5.20
N LEU A 46 -6.69 -9.40 -3.91
CA LEU A 46 -7.75 -9.83 -3.00
C LEU A 46 -8.78 -8.71 -2.78
N VAL A 47 -8.33 -7.48 -2.49
CA VAL A 47 -9.23 -6.37 -2.16
C VAL A 47 -10.07 -5.91 -3.36
N ILE A 48 -9.53 -6.01 -4.58
CA ILE A 48 -10.28 -5.65 -5.79
C ILE A 48 -11.31 -6.72 -6.18
N GLN A 49 -11.02 -7.99 -5.92
CA GLN A 49 -11.90 -9.10 -6.29
C GLN A 49 -13.05 -9.25 -5.30
N ASP A 50 -12.75 -9.23 -4.01
CA ASP A 50 -13.74 -9.37 -2.94
C ASP A 50 -13.24 -8.64 -1.68
N PRO A 51 -13.55 -7.34 -1.49
CA PRO A 51 -13.07 -6.58 -0.35
C PRO A 51 -13.62 -7.07 1.00
N TYR A 52 -14.77 -7.77 1.01
CA TYR A 52 -15.39 -8.33 2.21
C TYR A 52 -14.99 -9.79 2.47
N GLY A 53 -14.42 -10.45 1.46
CA GLY A 53 -13.77 -11.75 1.58
C GLY A 53 -12.71 -11.74 2.68
N LYS A 54 -12.43 -12.91 3.25
CA LYS A 54 -11.56 -13.04 4.41
C LYS A 54 -10.38 -13.95 4.14
N LEU A 55 -9.23 -13.57 4.70
CA LEU A 55 -8.07 -14.42 4.88
C LEU A 55 -7.77 -14.46 6.38
N ASP A 56 -7.72 -15.66 6.95
CA ASP A 56 -7.53 -15.88 8.41
C ASP A 56 -8.45 -14.98 9.26
N ASP A 57 -9.77 -15.05 8.96
CA ASP A 57 -10.84 -14.26 9.57
C ASP A 57 -10.75 -12.73 9.43
N THR A 58 -9.73 -12.21 8.74
CA THR A 58 -9.56 -10.78 8.51
C THR A 58 -10.08 -10.39 7.12
N PRO A 59 -10.98 -9.39 7.00
CA PRO A 59 -11.45 -8.91 5.71
C PRO A 59 -10.30 -8.40 4.83
N HIS A 60 -10.37 -8.64 3.52
CA HIS A 60 -9.35 -8.19 2.57
C HIS A 60 -9.19 -6.67 2.57
N ALA A 61 -10.28 -5.92 2.72
CA ALA A 61 -10.25 -4.47 2.90
C ALA A 61 -9.46 -4.03 4.15
N VAL A 62 -9.57 -4.79 5.25
CA VAL A 62 -8.79 -4.55 6.48
C VAL A 62 -7.32 -4.87 6.27
N LEU A 63 -7.00 -5.96 5.58
CA LEU A 63 -5.62 -6.30 5.22
C LEU A 63 -4.99 -5.23 4.32
N ALA A 64 -5.72 -4.79 3.29
CA ALA A 64 -5.28 -3.73 2.39
C ALA A 64 -5.03 -2.41 3.14
N GLY A 65 -5.96 -2.01 4.00
CA GLY A 65 -5.82 -0.77 4.76
C GLY A 65 -4.65 -0.77 5.74
N ARG A 66 -4.43 -1.88 6.45
CA ARG A 66 -3.24 -2.04 7.31
C ARG A 66 -1.95 -1.98 6.50
N LEU A 67 -1.90 -2.66 5.36
CA LEU A 67 -0.70 -2.69 4.51
C LEU A 67 -0.38 -1.31 3.91
N LEU A 68 -1.40 -0.54 3.53
CA LEU A 68 -1.24 0.86 3.10
C LEU A 68 -0.68 1.74 4.23
N LYS A 69 -1.18 1.59 5.45
CA LYS A 69 -0.66 2.33 6.62
C LYS A 69 0.78 1.94 6.97
N ASP A 70 1.13 0.67 6.86
CA ASP A 70 2.52 0.21 7.02
C ASP A 70 3.43 0.83 5.95
N ALA A 71 2.96 0.92 4.70
CA ALA A 71 3.67 1.60 3.62
C ALA A 71 3.85 3.10 3.89
N ALA A 72 2.83 3.77 4.43
CA ALA A 72 2.94 5.16 4.86
C ALA A 72 4.04 5.35 5.92
N GLY A 73 4.10 4.46 6.91
CA GLY A 73 5.18 4.45 7.90
C GLY A 73 6.56 4.23 7.28
N PHE A 74 6.66 3.37 6.27
CA PHE A 74 7.89 3.17 5.51
C PHE A 74 8.33 4.43 4.76
N PHE A 75 7.42 5.09 4.03
CA PHE A 75 7.76 6.31 3.30
C PHE A 75 8.21 7.44 4.22
N ARG A 76 7.54 7.65 5.36
CA ARG A 76 7.97 8.64 6.37
C ARG A 76 9.40 8.39 6.83
N LYS A 77 9.73 7.14 7.20
CA LYS A 77 11.10 6.76 7.60
C LYS A 77 12.12 6.94 6.47
N LEU A 78 11.73 6.62 5.23
CA LEU A 78 12.60 6.82 4.07
C LEU A 78 12.89 8.31 3.84
N GLY A 79 11.87 9.17 3.99
CA GLY A 79 12.01 10.62 3.91
C GLY A 79 12.88 11.20 5.03
N GLU A 80 12.72 10.74 6.27
CA GLU A 80 13.57 11.13 7.40
C GLU A 80 15.05 10.81 7.17
N GLN A 81 15.34 9.68 6.49
CA GLN A 81 16.70 9.29 6.13
C GLN A 81 17.25 10.03 4.90
N ASN A 82 16.38 10.68 4.12
CA ASN A 82 16.70 11.32 2.85
C ASN A 82 16.03 12.69 2.76
N GLN A 83 16.61 13.69 3.45
CA GLN A 83 16.08 15.06 3.55
C GLN A 83 15.57 15.66 2.22
N PRO A 84 16.26 15.50 1.07
CA PRO A 84 15.82 16.11 -0.20
C PRO A 84 14.47 15.59 -0.72
N ILE A 85 14.02 14.40 -0.30
CA ILE A 85 12.73 13.82 -0.69
C ILE A 85 11.74 13.76 0.47
N GLN A 86 12.08 14.34 1.63
CA GLN A 86 11.31 14.19 2.87
C GLN A 86 9.86 14.65 2.70
N ASP A 87 9.65 15.85 2.16
CA ASP A 87 8.30 16.42 1.97
C ASP A 87 7.47 15.57 1.01
N GLN A 88 8.07 15.16 -0.12
CA GLN A 88 7.41 14.28 -1.09
C GLN A 88 7.03 12.93 -0.47
N MET A 89 7.90 12.34 0.36
CA MET A 89 7.60 11.08 1.03
C MET A 89 6.52 11.23 2.10
N ASN A 90 6.48 12.37 2.80
CA ASN A 90 5.41 12.68 3.75
C ASN A 90 4.06 12.86 3.07
N GLU A 91 4.01 13.54 1.93
CA GLU A 91 2.81 13.68 1.11
C GLU A 91 2.31 12.31 0.64
N ASN A 92 3.19 11.49 0.06
CA ASN A 92 2.87 10.12 -0.33
C ASN A 92 2.33 9.32 0.85
N ALA A 93 3.01 9.37 2.00
CA ALA A 93 2.57 8.66 3.20
C ALA A 93 1.16 9.08 3.63
N ASN A 94 0.82 10.36 3.57
CA ASN A 94 -0.50 10.85 3.93
C ASN A 94 -1.60 10.28 3.02
N VAL A 95 -1.35 10.19 1.71
CA VAL A 95 -2.30 9.58 0.76
C VAL A 95 -2.53 8.11 1.10
N TYR A 96 -1.48 7.36 1.39
CA TYR A 96 -1.59 5.95 1.75
C TYR A 96 -2.33 5.74 3.08
N ASP A 97 -2.06 6.60 4.07
CA ASP A 97 -2.71 6.56 5.38
C ASP A 97 -4.22 6.80 5.27
N GLN A 98 -4.60 7.87 4.55
CA GLN A 98 -5.99 8.22 4.28
C GLN A 98 -6.72 7.13 3.50
N MET A 99 -6.11 6.61 2.43
CA MET A 99 -6.70 5.51 1.67
C MET A 99 -6.82 4.24 2.51
N GLY A 100 -5.87 4.02 3.43
CA GLY A 100 -5.94 2.97 4.42
C GLY A 100 -7.19 3.05 5.28
N ASP A 101 -7.52 4.23 5.82
CA ASP A 101 -8.74 4.42 6.61
C ASP A 101 -10.01 4.23 5.78
N LEU A 102 -10.07 4.84 4.60
CA LEU A 102 -11.24 4.80 3.72
C LEU A 102 -11.58 3.38 3.26
N VAL A 103 -10.59 2.59 2.85
CA VAL A 103 -10.83 1.20 2.40
C VAL A 103 -11.28 0.30 3.55
N MET A 104 -10.77 0.51 4.77
CA MET A 104 -11.21 -0.25 5.95
C MET A 104 -12.65 0.06 6.35
N GLN A 105 -13.04 1.33 6.25
CA GLN A 105 -14.36 1.79 6.68
C GLN A 105 -15.46 1.45 5.66
N ASN A 106 -15.21 1.73 4.38
CA ASN A 106 -16.18 1.51 3.32
C ASN A 106 -15.45 1.19 2.00
N PRO A 107 -15.08 -0.08 1.73
CA PRO A 107 -14.29 -0.42 0.55
C PRO A 107 -15.04 -0.18 -0.78
N LEU A 108 -16.38 -0.17 -0.76
CA LEU A 108 -17.19 0.14 -1.95
C LEU A 108 -17.59 1.62 -2.03
N GLY A 109 -17.17 2.44 -1.06
CA GLY A 109 -17.37 3.88 -1.09
C GLY A 109 -16.59 4.54 -2.23
N ILE A 110 -17.04 5.72 -2.64
CA ILE A 110 -16.39 6.56 -3.64
C ILE A 110 -15.88 7.84 -2.97
N LEU A 111 -14.83 8.45 -3.51
CA LEU A 111 -14.41 9.80 -3.11
C LEU A 111 -15.45 10.82 -3.60
N ASP A 112 -15.96 11.66 -2.70
CA ASP A 112 -16.83 12.80 -3.02
C ASP A 112 -16.05 14.01 -3.54
#